data_AF-A0A6A2Z7E9-F1
#
_entry.id   AF-A0A6A2Z7E9-F1
#
_cell.length_a   1.000
_cell.length_b   1.000
_cell.length_c   1.000
_cell.angle_alpha   90.00
_cell.angle_beta   90.00
_cell.angle_gamma   90.00
#
_symmetry.space_group_name_H-M   'P 1'
#
loop_
_entity.id
_entity.type
_entity.pdbx_description
1 polymer ?
#
loop_
_entity_poly.entity_id
_entity_poly.type
_entity_poly.pdbx_seq_one_letter_code
_entity_poly.pdbx_strand_id
1 'polypeptide(L)'
;MREPEFVSGFCLKREKTVPLSGIVGVVLALVSVFLRFFSSYFAGVVAFIATTKAFVGPVRWIRVVYSDFDEFTGDDEFLVSLKGDESFDYVEGFVFSNNDDPINGWPSVPLDPNHGFNPKLIPSTAGSVLYCLEVAFHYRYSDQPSTVDMWVPVKAFDPNKKMLGSFHQPCHANNENNVKENSWIAYTCMNSATDDGPILVSIITRIEDSLEAVSGLLERLGFVEGLKFQVDLSNVEFLLRLKRVEEQAKADGIWEGPHPWLKLFISKSDIFDFDRTVFKKMLKDGTGGPKLIYPLLRSKWDNRTSVALPDSEIFYLVALLRSVPAGPLVEKSVAQNNEIVEWCIRQGLDSKQYFPRYQSKEDWKRHFGNQWTRFVERKTSFDPMTILAPGQKIFKRTHRS
;
A
#
# COMPACT_ATOMS: atom_id res chain seq x y z
N MET A 1 8.32 -30.45 41.90
CA MET A 1 7.46 -30.53 43.10
C MET A 1 7.30 -29.12 43.64
N ARG A 2 6.10 -28.80 44.13
CA ARG A 2 5.59 -27.47 44.51
C ARG A 2 6.41 -26.81 45.62
N GLU A 3 6.47 -25.49 45.59
CA GLU A 3 6.47 -24.63 46.78
C GLU A 3 5.58 -23.40 46.56
N PRO A 4 5.05 -22.79 47.65
CA PRO A 4 3.72 -22.20 47.70
C PRO A 4 3.70 -20.66 47.77
N GLU A 5 2.50 -20.12 47.54
CA GLU A 5 2.13 -18.71 47.74
C GLU A 5 2.23 -18.28 49.21
N PHE A 6 2.68 -17.05 49.45
CA PHE A 6 2.39 -16.28 50.66
C PHE A 6 2.07 -14.83 50.28
N VAL A 7 0.89 -14.38 50.69
CA VAL A 7 0.36 -13.01 50.54
C VAL A 7 0.31 -12.32 51.91
N SER A 8 0.46 -11.00 51.85
CA SER A 8 0.22 -9.96 52.87
C SER A 8 1.38 -9.69 53.83
N GLY A 9 1.77 -8.45 54.12
CA GLY A 9 1.31 -7.15 53.68
C GLY A 9 2.16 -6.10 54.40
N PHE A 10 2.52 -4.99 53.74
CA PHE A 10 3.18 -3.86 54.40
C PHE A 10 2.38 -2.58 54.20
N CYS A 11 2.01 -2.01 55.34
CA CYS A 11 1.26 -0.79 55.55
C CYS A 11 2.13 0.42 55.19
N LEU A 12 1.69 1.27 54.25
CA LEU A 12 2.32 2.55 53.96
C LEU A 12 1.52 3.69 54.61
N LYS A 13 2.17 4.31 55.60
CA LYS A 13 1.75 5.53 56.31
C LYS A 13 1.47 6.67 55.33
N ARG A 14 0.34 7.36 55.54
CA ARG A 14 0.03 8.66 54.93
C ARG A 14 1.08 9.70 55.33
N GLU A 15 1.67 10.38 54.36
CA GLU A 15 2.00 11.80 54.50
C GLU A 15 2.13 12.52 53.15
N LYS A 16 1.48 13.69 53.11
CA LYS A 16 1.52 14.78 52.10
C LYS A 16 0.84 14.52 50.75
N THR A 17 -0.40 14.99 50.67
CA THR A 17 -1.13 15.32 49.44
C THR A 17 -0.33 16.31 48.60
N VAL A 18 0.24 15.83 47.50
CA VAL A 18 0.72 16.67 46.39
C VAL A 18 -0.53 17.18 45.64
N PRO A 19 -0.65 18.48 45.33
CA PRO A 19 -1.83 19.00 44.64
C PRO A 19 -1.99 18.34 43.26
N LEU A 20 -3.19 17.79 43.00
CA LEU A 20 -3.54 17.10 41.75
C LEU A 20 -3.25 17.96 40.50
N SER A 21 -3.32 19.30 40.62
CA SER A 21 -2.99 20.24 39.53
C SER A 21 -1.52 20.17 39.09
N GLY A 22 -0.60 19.90 40.01
CA GLY A 22 0.83 19.75 39.71
C GLY A 22 1.14 18.42 39.03
N ILE A 23 0.47 17.34 39.44
CA ILE A 23 0.65 16.01 38.83
C ILE A 23 0.06 15.99 37.42
N VAL A 24 -1.14 16.57 37.22
CA VAL A 24 -1.74 16.70 35.88
C VAL A 24 -0.88 17.59 34.97
N GLY A 25 -0.31 18.68 35.49
CA GLY A 25 0.61 19.54 34.74
C GLY A 25 1.91 18.84 34.34
N VAL A 26 2.51 18.04 35.23
CA VAL A 26 3.72 17.25 34.94
C VAL A 26 3.42 16.10 33.98
N VAL A 27 2.29 15.41 34.12
CA VAL A 27 1.89 14.34 33.19
C VAL A 27 1.58 14.91 31.81
N LEU A 28 0.87 16.04 31.71
CA LEU A 28 0.64 16.73 30.43
C LEU A 28 1.95 17.26 29.82
N ALA A 29 2.87 17.75 30.64
CA ALA A 29 4.19 18.17 30.18
C ALA A 29 5.02 16.98 29.68
N LEU A 30 5.00 15.84 30.37
CA LEU A 30 5.69 14.62 29.97
C LEU A 30 5.07 13.99 28.72
N VAL A 31 3.74 13.98 28.60
CA VAL A 31 3.02 13.56 27.38
C VAL A 31 3.31 14.52 26.23
N SER A 32 3.36 15.83 26.48
CA SER A 32 3.74 16.85 25.48
C SER A 32 5.20 16.69 25.05
N VAL A 33 6.13 16.43 25.97
CA VAL A 33 7.54 16.16 25.68
C VAL A 33 7.69 14.86 24.93
N PHE A 34 6.96 13.81 25.30
CA PHE A 34 6.96 12.51 24.62
C PHE A 34 6.36 12.60 23.21
N LEU A 35 5.24 13.31 23.02
CA LEU A 35 4.65 13.56 21.71
C LEU A 35 5.55 14.44 20.84
N ARG A 36 6.20 15.46 21.42
CA ARG A 36 7.22 16.27 20.71
C ARG A 36 8.43 15.44 20.31
N PHE A 37 8.88 14.51 21.16
CA PHE A 37 9.97 13.58 20.86
C PHE A 37 9.57 12.59 19.76
N PHE A 38 8.40 11.96 19.86
CA PHE A 38 7.86 11.03 18.86
C PHE A 38 7.67 11.72 17.51
N SER A 39 7.04 12.90 17.50
CA SER A 39 6.90 13.76 16.32
C SER A 39 8.24 14.23 15.73
N SER A 40 9.33 14.24 16.52
CA SER A 40 10.67 14.65 16.09
C SER A 40 11.49 13.50 15.51
N TYR A 41 11.33 12.27 16.04
CA TYR A 41 12.17 11.11 15.70
C TYR A 41 11.46 10.05 14.83
N PHE A 42 10.15 9.84 15.01
CA PHE A 42 9.37 8.83 14.29
C PHE A 42 8.66 9.38 13.04
N ALA A 43 9.22 10.41 12.41
CA ALA A 43 8.86 10.79 11.04
C ALA A 43 9.49 9.85 9.98
N GLY A 44 10.38 8.93 10.41
CA GLY A 44 11.02 7.95 9.56
C GLY A 44 10.52 6.54 9.87
N VAL A 45 10.08 5.84 8.82
CA VAL A 45 9.86 4.39 8.78
C VAL A 45 8.60 3.90 9.49
N VAL A 46 7.44 4.31 8.98
CA VAL A 46 6.33 3.39 8.68
C VAL A 46 5.63 4.00 7.48
N ALA A 47 5.68 3.35 6.31
CA ALA A 47 4.64 3.57 5.32
C ALA A 47 3.36 3.14 6.02
N PHE A 48 2.57 4.11 6.47
CA PHE A 48 1.30 3.84 7.12
C PHE A 48 0.43 3.16 6.06
N ILE A 49 0.37 1.82 6.10
CA ILE A 49 -0.85 1.13 5.79
C ILE A 49 -1.79 1.59 6.91
N ALA A 50 -2.56 2.64 6.64
CA ALA A 50 -3.61 3.10 7.53
C ALA A 50 -4.78 2.11 7.48
N THR A 51 -4.57 0.85 7.85
CA THR A 51 -5.66 -0.05 8.21
C THR A 51 -6.13 0.35 9.60
N THR A 52 -6.94 1.41 9.66
CA THR A 52 -7.67 1.81 10.87
C THR A 52 -8.80 0.83 11.23
N LYS A 53 -8.89 -0.30 10.51
CA LYS A 53 -9.72 -1.44 10.87
C LYS A 53 -8.88 -2.72 10.69
N ALA A 54 -8.82 -3.54 11.73
CA ALA A 54 -8.33 -4.91 11.59
C ALA A 54 -9.34 -5.67 10.71
N PHE A 55 -9.10 -5.68 9.40
CA PHE A 55 -9.94 -6.43 8.47
C PHE A 55 -9.60 -7.92 8.58
N VAL A 56 -10.61 -8.74 8.89
CA VAL A 56 -10.48 -10.21 9.00
C VAL A 56 -11.15 -10.91 7.81
N GLY A 57 -11.59 -10.16 6.79
CA GLY A 57 -12.26 -10.68 5.61
C GLY A 57 -11.34 -10.99 4.42
N PRO A 58 -11.87 -11.62 3.36
CA PRO A 58 -11.17 -11.77 2.10
C PRO A 58 -10.87 -10.38 1.49
N VAL A 59 -9.99 -10.39 0.50
CA VAL A 59 -9.59 -9.21 -0.26
C VAL A 59 -9.69 -9.54 -1.73
N ARG A 60 -10.45 -8.73 -2.47
CA ARG A 60 -10.37 -8.72 -3.93
C ARG A 60 -9.26 -7.78 -4.35
N TRP A 61 -8.19 -8.34 -4.89
CA TRP A 61 -7.06 -7.59 -5.44
C TRP A 61 -7.20 -7.49 -6.95
N ILE A 62 -7.18 -6.26 -7.47
CA ILE A 62 -7.40 -5.96 -8.89
C ILE A 62 -6.25 -5.11 -9.42
N ARG A 63 -5.85 -5.40 -10.66
CA ARG A 63 -4.97 -4.58 -11.48
C ARG A 63 -5.64 -4.25 -12.81
N VAL A 64 -5.61 -2.99 -13.21
CA VAL A 64 -6.10 -2.53 -14.51
C VAL A 64 -5.06 -1.66 -15.20
N VAL A 65 -5.03 -1.70 -16.52
CA VAL A 65 -3.96 -1.10 -17.34
C VAL A 65 -4.44 0.13 -18.09
N TYR A 66 -3.64 1.19 -18.07
CA TYR A 66 -3.84 2.42 -18.81
C TYR A 66 -2.71 2.63 -19.81
N SER A 67 -3.07 3.23 -20.94
CA SER A 67 -2.12 3.67 -21.97
C SER A 67 -1.85 5.17 -21.92
N ASP A 68 -2.74 5.94 -21.31
CA ASP A 68 -2.64 7.38 -21.13
C ASP A 68 -2.43 7.75 -19.66
N PHE A 69 -1.59 8.77 -19.42
CA PHE A 69 -1.21 9.17 -18.07
C PHE A 69 -2.26 10.08 -17.41
N ASP A 70 -2.98 10.88 -18.19
CA ASP A 70 -4.04 11.76 -17.72
C ASP A 70 -5.22 10.92 -17.23
N GLU A 71 -5.62 9.90 -17.99
CA GLU A 71 -6.66 8.93 -17.57
C GLU A 71 -6.24 8.17 -16.31
N PHE A 72 -5.01 7.63 -16.29
CA PHE A 72 -4.47 6.92 -15.13
C PHE A 72 -4.49 7.79 -13.87
N THR A 73 -3.91 9.00 -13.93
CA THR A 73 -3.83 9.90 -12.77
C THR A 73 -5.18 10.47 -12.38
N GLY A 74 -6.05 10.78 -13.34
CA GLY A 74 -7.41 11.25 -13.09
C GLY A 74 -8.23 10.22 -12.30
N ASP A 75 -8.15 8.94 -12.68
CA ASP A 75 -8.83 7.85 -11.98
C ASP A 75 -8.22 7.59 -10.60
N ASP A 76 -6.89 7.59 -10.49
CA ASP A 76 -6.17 7.42 -9.22
C ASP A 76 -6.57 8.51 -8.20
N GLU A 77 -6.58 9.76 -8.64
CA GLU A 77 -6.97 10.92 -7.82
C GLU A 77 -8.46 10.90 -7.45
N PHE A 78 -9.31 10.50 -8.40
CA PHE A 78 -10.73 10.31 -8.17
C PHE A 78 -10.97 9.30 -7.04
N LEU A 79 -10.33 8.12 -7.12
CA LEU A 79 -10.49 7.06 -6.13
C LEU A 79 -10.04 7.47 -4.73
N VAL A 80 -8.89 8.15 -4.58
CA VAL A 80 -8.42 8.59 -3.25
C VAL A 80 -9.23 9.76 -2.69
N SER A 81 -9.95 10.50 -3.53
CA SER A 81 -10.78 11.64 -3.12
C SER A 81 -12.20 11.26 -2.68
N LEU A 82 -12.65 10.05 -3.02
CA LEU A 82 -13.92 9.50 -2.56
C LEU A 82 -13.95 9.36 -1.03
N LYS A 83 -15.14 9.49 -0.44
CA LYS A 83 -15.29 9.53 1.01
C LYS A 83 -15.74 8.20 1.57
N GLY A 84 -15.20 7.84 2.74
CA GLY A 84 -15.69 6.71 3.53
C GLY A 84 -15.59 5.39 2.77
N ASP A 85 -16.74 4.72 2.65
CA ASP A 85 -16.84 3.37 2.09
C ASP A 85 -17.20 3.38 0.59
N GLU A 86 -17.14 4.55 -0.06
CA GLU A 86 -17.45 4.73 -1.48
C GLU A 86 -16.27 4.35 -2.41
N SER A 87 -15.10 4.04 -1.85
CA SER A 87 -13.88 3.73 -2.61
C SER A 87 -13.30 2.36 -2.24
N PHE A 88 -12.19 2.01 -2.90
CA PHE A 88 -11.36 0.89 -2.52
C PHE A 88 -10.63 1.15 -1.19
N ASP A 89 -10.37 0.10 -0.42
CA ASP A 89 -9.62 0.20 0.84
C ASP A 89 -8.10 0.32 0.61
N TYR A 90 -7.63 0.07 -0.61
CA TYR A 90 -6.25 0.19 -1.04
C TYR A 90 -6.21 0.70 -2.48
N VAL A 91 -5.34 1.68 -2.73
CA VAL A 91 -5.05 2.26 -4.04
C VAL A 91 -3.54 2.49 -4.12
N GLU A 92 -2.90 1.84 -5.09
CA GLU A 92 -1.53 2.09 -5.52
C GLU A 92 -1.47 2.05 -7.05
N GLY A 93 -0.28 2.28 -7.61
CA GLY A 93 -0.05 2.12 -9.02
C GLY A 93 1.43 1.99 -9.34
N PHE A 94 1.72 1.57 -10.56
CA PHE A 94 3.09 1.46 -11.05
C PHE A 94 3.20 1.67 -12.56
N VAL A 95 4.39 2.12 -12.97
CA VAL A 95 4.77 2.29 -14.37
C VAL A 95 5.57 1.08 -14.84
N PHE A 96 5.20 0.53 -15.98
CA PHE A 96 5.90 -0.60 -16.61
C PHE A 96 6.20 -0.31 -18.09
N SER A 97 7.23 -0.96 -18.61
CA SER A 97 7.67 -0.82 -19.99
C SER A 97 6.67 -1.48 -20.93
N ASN A 98 6.43 -0.85 -22.09
CA ASN A 98 5.53 -1.39 -23.10
C ASN A 98 6.25 -2.44 -23.98
N ASN A 99 6.65 -3.56 -23.38
CA ASN A 99 7.37 -4.66 -24.03
C ASN A 99 7.22 -5.98 -23.23
N ASP A 100 7.86 -7.04 -23.75
CA ASP A 100 7.87 -8.39 -23.20
C ASP A 100 8.97 -8.64 -22.15
N ASP A 101 9.61 -7.59 -21.62
CA ASP A 101 10.60 -7.74 -20.56
C ASP A 101 9.99 -8.38 -19.31
N PRO A 102 10.55 -9.48 -18.77
CA PRO A 102 9.91 -10.23 -17.68
C PRO A 102 9.90 -9.50 -16.33
N ILE A 103 10.75 -8.49 -16.13
CA ILE A 103 10.93 -7.80 -14.85
C ILE A 103 10.19 -6.46 -14.85
N ASN A 104 10.20 -5.76 -15.98
CA ASN A 104 9.72 -4.39 -16.12
C ASN A 104 8.63 -4.24 -17.16
N GLY A 105 8.35 -5.27 -17.98
CA GLY A 105 7.34 -5.25 -19.02
C GLY A 105 6.00 -5.84 -18.61
N TRP A 106 5.18 -6.20 -19.61
CA TRP A 106 3.84 -6.75 -19.43
C TRP A 106 3.75 -8.00 -18.52
N PRO A 107 4.73 -8.94 -18.52
CA PRO A 107 4.70 -10.11 -17.64
C PRO A 107 4.67 -9.78 -16.14
N SER A 108 5.02 -8.56 -15.74
CA SER A 108 4.98 -8.11 -14.33
C SER A 108 3.58 -7.75 -13.81
N VAL A 109 2.59 -7.65 -14.70
CA VAL A 109 1.25 -7.12 -14.39
C VAL A 109 0.27 -8.19 -13.89
N PRO A 110 0.12 -9.37 -14.52
CA PRO A 110 -0.91 -10.33 -14.11
C PRO A 110 -0.76 -10.83 -12.67
N LEU A 111 -1.90 -11.08 -12.02
CA LEU A 111 -1.98 -11.59 -10.64
C LEU A 111 -2.04 -13.12 -10.55
N ASP A 112 -2.62 -13.75 -11.58
CA ASP A 112 -2.71 -15.20 -11.72
C ASP A 112 -1.78 -15.65 -12.86
N PRO A 113 -0.84 -16.59 -12.62
CA PRO A 113 0.05 -17.10 -13.66
C PRO A 113 -0.68 -17.78 -14.83
N ASN A 114 -1.93 -18.21 -14.65
CA ASN A 114 -2.74 -18.80 -15.71
C ASN A 114 -3.42 -17.74 -16.60
N HIS A 115 -3.47 -16.49 -16.15
CA HIS A 115 -4.03 -15.38 -16.90
C HIS A 115 -2.89 -14.56 -17.52
N GLY A 116 -2.58 -14.83 -18.78
CA GLY A 116 -1.55 -14.08 -19.52
C GLY A 116 -1.97 -12.65 -19.86
N PHE A 117 -0.99 -11.81 -20.18
CA PHE A 117 -1.22 -10.46 -20.70
C PHE A 117 -1.38 -10.50 -22.23
N ASN A 118 -2.45 -9.92 -22.79
CA ASN A 118 -2.67 -9.86 -24.24
C ASN A 118 -2.30 -8.46 -24.80
N PRO A 119 -1.10 -8.28 -25.37
CA PRO A 119 -0.65 -6.97 -25.86
C PRO A 119 -1.43 -6.45 -27.08
N LYS A 120 -2.20 -7.30 -27.76
CA LYS A 120 -3.04 -6.86 -28.90
C LYS A 120 -4.18 -5.93 -28.50
N LEU A 121 -4.51 -5.88 -27.20
CA LEU A 121 -5.52 -4.97 -26.66
C LEU A 121 -4.97 -3.55 -26.42
N ILE A 122 -3.65 -3.38 -26.44
CA ILE A 122 -3.03 -2.07 -26.24
C ILE A 122 -3.35 -1.17 -27.45
N PRO A 123 -3.86 0.05 -27.23
CA PRO A 123 -4.09 1.00 -28.32
C PRO A 123 -2.81 1.29 -29.11
N SER A 124 -2.92 1.44 -30.43
CA SER A 124 -1.76 1.75 -31.29
C SER A 124 -1.12 3.11 -31.00
N THR A 125 -1.79 3.97 -30.25
CA THR A 125 -1.32 5.28 -29.78
C THR A 125 -0.49 5.20 -28.50
N ALA A 126 -0.42 4.03 -27.84
CA ALA A 126 0.29 3.86 -26.58
C ALA A 126 1.80 4.14 -26.71
N GLY A 127 2.37 4.78 -25.69
CA GLY A 127 3.78 5.12 -25.64
C GLY A 127 4.70 3.94 -25.31
N SER A 128 5.96 4.24 -25.01
CA SER A 128 6.96 3.24 -24.59
C SER A 128 6.75 2.70 -23.17
N VAL A 129 5.83 3.28 -22.41
CA VAL A 129 5.46 2.87 -21.06
C VAL A 129 3.94 2.82 -20.93
N LEU A 130 3.48 1.98 -20.01
CA LEU A 130 2.08 1.82 -19.61
C LEU A 130 1.97 2.00 -18.10
N TYR A 131 0.74 2.20 -17.62
CA TYR A 131 0.45 2.45 -16.20
C TYR A 131 -0.49 1.38 -15.69
N CYS A 132 -0.26 0.88 -14.48
CA CYS A 132 -1.13 -0.07 -13.82
C CYS A 132 -1.69 0.59 -12.57
N LEU A 133 -3.02 0.67 -12.48
CA LEU A 133 -3.74 0.97 -11.25
C LEU A 133 -3.93 -0.33 -10.48
N GLU A 134 -3.56 -0.34 -9.21
CA GLU A 134 -3.66 -1.49 -8.33
C GLU A 134 -4.57 -1.16 -7.14
N VAL A 135 -5.71 -1.84 -7.05
CA VAL A 135 -6.71 -1.57 -6.01
C VAL A 135 -7.06 -2.84 -5.24
N ALA A 136 -7.50 -2.67 -4.00
CA ALA A 136 -8.02 -3.79 -3.22
C ALA A 136 -9.29 -3.41 -2.46
N PHE A 137 -10.25 -4.33 -2.46
CA PHE A 137 -11.50 -4.21 -1.73
C PHE A 137 -11.56 -5.28 -0.64
N HIS A 138 -11.74 -4.88 0.61
CA HIS A 138 -11.89 -5.78 1.75
C HIS A 138 -13.36 -6.06 2.00
N TYR A 139 -13.73 -7.34 1.93
CA TYR A 139 -15.09 -7.72 2.29
C TYR A 139 -15.28 -7.63 3.79
N ARG A 140 -16.36 -6.99 4.22
CA ARG A 140 -16.71 -6.88 5.63
C ARG A 140 -17.54 -8.09 6.05
N TYR A 141 -16.97 -8.91 6.93
CA TYR A 141 -17.68 -10.03 7.55
C TYR A 141 -18.58 -9.62 8.75
N SER A 142 -18.59 -8.34 9.13
CA SER A 142 -19.24 -7.89 10.36
C SER A 142 -20.61 -7.26 10.08
N ASP A 143 -21.66 -8.05 10.32
CA ASP A 143 -22.48 -7.87 11.52
C ASP A 143 -22.62 -9.26 12.17
N GLN A 144 -21.91 -9.50 13.28
CA GLN A 144 -21.67 -10.83 13.88
C GLN A 144 -22.91 -11.38 14.66
N PRO A 145 -23.05 -12.73 14.80
CA PRO A 145 -22.35 -13.45 15.88
C PRO A 145 -21.65 -14.74 15.44
N SER A 146 -20.37 -14.85 15.79
CA SER A 146 -19.60 -16.04 16.16
C SER A 146 -20.09 -17.40 15.66
N THR A 147 -19.39 -18.04 14.73
CA THR A 147 -18.48 -19.18 14.99
C THR A 147 -17.79 -19.62 13.68
N VAL A 148 -16.50 -19.94 13.81
CA VAL A 148 -15.67 -20.82 12.95
C VAL A 148 -15.50 -20.45 11.47
N ASP A 149 -14.24 -20.13 11.13
CA ASP A 149 -13.57 -20.44 9.86
C ASP A 149 -14.44 -21.11 8.78
N MET A 150 -15.10 -20.33 7.92
CA MET A 150 -15.61 -20.86 6.66
C MET A 150 -15.40 -19.86 5.52
N TRP A 151 -14.14 -19.74 5.12
CA TRP A 151 -13.85 -19.78 3.68
C TRP A 151 -13.49 -21.23 3.36
N VAL A 152 -14.49 -22.02 2.98
CA VAL A 152 -14.19 -23.26 2.25
C VAL A 152 -13.72 -22.81 0.87
N PRO A 153 -12.49 -23.12 0.46
CA PRO A 153 -12.01 -22.74 -0.86
C PRO A 153 -12.97 -23.33 -1.90
N VAL A 154 -13.38 -22.52 -2.87
CA VAL A 154 -14.15 -22.95 -4.05
C VAL A 154 -13.41 -24.04 -4.86
N LYS A 155 -12.17 -24.41 -4.47
CA LYS A 155 -11.39 -25.54 -5.00
C LYS A 155 -11.86 -26.93 -4.58
N ALA A 156 -12.94 -27.09 -3.81
CA ALA A 156 -13.42 -28.40 -3.37
C ALA A 156 -14.55 -29.03 -4.23
N PHE A 157 -14.91 -28.45 -5.38
CA PHE A 157 -15.89 -29.06 -6.28
C PHE A 157 -15.19 -29.92 -7.35
N ASP A 158 -15.04 -31.22 -7.06
CA ASP A 158 -14.70 -32.25 -8.06
C ASP A 158 -16.02 -32.78 -8.66
N PRO A 159 -16.35 -32.44 -9.92
CA PRO A 159 -17.62 -32.83 -10.54
C PRO A 159 -17.78 -34.34 -10.75
N ASN A 160 -16.72 -35.14 -10.53
CA ASN A 160 -16.75 -36.59 -10.73
C ASN A 160 -16.90 -37.41 -9.44
N LYS A 161 -16.87 -36.79 -8.25
CA LYS A 161 -17.16 -37.49 -6.99
C LYS A 161 -18.66 -37.51 -6.71
N LYS A 162 -19.34 -38.55 -7.20
CA LYS A 162 -20.69 -38.92 -6.75
C LYS A 162 -20.69 -39.11 -5.22
N MET A 163 -21.36 -38.23 -4.49
CA MET A 163 -21.81 -38.52 -3.14
C MET A 163 -22.85 -39.66 -3.22
N LEU A 164 -22.48 -40.82 -2.69
CA LEU A 164 -23.40 -41.93 -2.43
C LEU A 164 -24.38 -41.49 -1.34
N GLY A 165 -25.61 -41.18 -1.75
CA GLY A 165 -26.72 -40.83 -0.87
C GLY A 165 -27.99 -40.75 -1.69
N SER A 166 -28.66 -41.89 -1.82
CA SER A 166 -29.90 -42.08 -2.57
C SER A 166 -31.06 -41.24 -2.04
N PHE A 167 -31.65 -40.41 -2.90
CA PHE A 167 -33.07 -40.02 -2.82
C PHE A 167 -33.72 -40.17 -4.21
N HIS A 168 -34.73 -41.03 -4.26
CA HIS A 168 -35.63 -41.28 -5.40
C HIS A 168 -36.78 -40.27 -5.34
N GLN A 169 -36.94 -39.41 -6.35
CA GLN A 169 -38.08 -39.39 -7.29
C GLN A 169 -38.04 -38.17 -8.23
N PRO A 170 -38.63 -38.28 -9.44
CA PRO A 170 -38.37 -37.39 -10.57
C PRO A 170 -39.43 -36.28 -10.71
N CYS A 171 -39.00 -35.06 -11.01
CA CYS A 171 -39.87 -34.03 -11.57
C CYS A 171 -39.27 -33.56 -12.90
N HIS A 172 -40.09 -33.67 -13.94
CA HIS A 172 -39.76 -33.42 -15.33
C HIS A 172 -39.15 -32.04 -15.57
N ALA A 173 -38.01 -32.00 -16.26
CA ALA A 173 -37.49 -30.83 -16.91
C ALA A 173 -38.30 -30.54 -18.18
N ASN A 174 -38.86 -29.34 -18.28
CA ASN A 174 -39.18 -28.72 -19.56
C ASN A 174 -38.25 -27.51 -19.73
N ASN A 175 -37.36 -27.63 -20.72
CA ASN A 175 -36.79 -26.59 -21.58
C ASN A 175 -36.84 -25.12 -21.09
N GLU A 176 -35.68 -24.53 -20.79
CA GLU A 176 -34.97 -23.59 -21.68
C GLU A 176 -33.83 -22.84 -20.94
N ASN A 177 -32.64 -22.92 -21.55
CA ASN A 177 -31.42 -22.11 -21.44
C ASN A 177 -31.49 -20.75 -20.69
N ASN A 178 -30.96 -20.69 -19.45
CA ASN A 178 -30.05 -19.64 -18.91
C ASN A 178 -29.98 -19.70 -17.37
N VAL A 179 -29.38 -20.75 -16.83
CA VAL A 179 -29.11 -20.81 -15.39
C VAL A 179 -27.60 -20.69 -15.20
N LYS A 180 -27.15 -19.47 -14.84
CA LYS A 180 -25.75 -19.17 -14.48
C LYS A 180 -25.27 -20.20 -13.44
N GLU A 181 -24.04 -20.69 -13.54
CA GLU A 181 -23.46 -21.66 -12.59
C GLU A 181 -23.63 -21.27 -11.10
N ASN A 182 -23.70 -19.96 -10.80
CA ASN A 182 -23.95 -19.44 -9.45
C ASN A 182 -25.37 -19.71 -8.93
N SER A 183 -26.36 -19.88 -9.82
CA SER A 183 -27.74 -20.20 -9.43
C SER A 183 -27.87 -21.63 -8.89
N TRP A 184 -27.02 -22.57 -9.33
CA TRP A 184 -27.04 -23.95 -8.83
C TRP A 184 -26.54 -24.05 -7.39
N ILE A 185 -25.57 -23.23 -7.01
CA ILE A 185 -25.01 -23.18 -5.64
C ILE A 185 -26.07 -22.65 -4.65
N ALA A 186 -26.83 -21.62 -5.06
CA ALA A 186 -27.94 -21.11 -4.27
C ALA A 186 -29.05 -22.17 -4.10
N TYR A 187 -29.38 -22.91 -5.17
CA TYR A 187 -30.41 -23.95 -5.14
C TYR A 187 -30.05 -25.20 -4.33
N THR A 188 -28.76 -25.55 -4.24
CA THR A 188 -28.32 -26.69 -3.42
C THR A 188 -28.26 -26.36 -1.92
N CYS A 189 -27.91 -25.13 -1.54
CA CYS A 189 -27.96 -24.69 -0.14
C CYS A 189 -29.40 -24.48 0.38
N MET A 190 -30.35 -24.08 -0.47
CA MET A 190 -31.75 -23.91 -0.07
C MET A 190 -32.47 -25.21 0.32
N ASN A 191 -31.97 -26.37 -0.11
CA ASN A 191 -32.61 -27.66 0.12
C ASN A 191 -32.00 -28.47 1.28
N SER A 192 -30.91 -28.02 1.91
CA SER A 192 -30.46 -28.58 3.18
C SER A 192 -31.17 -27.87 4.32
N ALA A 193 -32.21 -28.52 4.86
CA ALA A 193 -32.91 -28.08 6.06
C ALA A 193 -32.03 -28.24 7.32
N THR A 194 -30.98 -27.43 7.43
CA THR A 194 -30.22 -27.22 8.67
C THR A 194 -30.43 -25.78 9.14
N ASP A 195 -30.34 -25.55 10.45
CA ASP A 195 -30.56 -24.25 11.12
C ASP A 195 -29.63 -23.11 10.61
N ASP A 196 -28.67 -23.40 9.73
CA ASP A 196 -27.70 -22.47 9.15
C ASP A 196 -28.16 -21.82 7.82
N GLY A 197 -29.30 -22.25 7.26
CA GLY A 197 -29.81 -21.75 5.96
C GLY A 197 -29.97 -20.23 5.86
N PRO A 198 -30.57 -19.53 6.85
CA PRO A 198 -30.68 -18.06 6.83
C PRO A 198 -29.33 -17.34 6.87
N ILE A 199 -28.33 -17.93 7.54
CA ILE A 199 -26.99 -17.36 7.64
C ILE A 199 -26.29 -17.42 6.28
N LEU A 200 -26.32 -18.57 5.62
CA LEU A 200 -25.75 -18.78 4.29
C LEU A 200 -26.35 -17.84 3.24
N VAL A 201 -27.69 -17.66 3.23
CA VAL A 201 -28.35 -16.72 2.32
C VAL A 201 -27.88 -15.29 2.58
N SER A 202 -27.80 -14.86 3.84
CA SER A 202 -27.32 -13.50 4.17
C SER A 202 -25.87 -13.26 3.74
N ILE A 203 -25.01 -14.28 3.82
CA ILE A 203 -23.62 -14.20 3.38
C ILE A 203 -23.54 -14.07 1.86
N ILE A 204 -24.31 -14.89 1.12
CA ILE A 204 -24.32 -14.87 -0.35
C ILE A 204 -24.80 -13.51 -0.87
N THR A 205 -25.93 -13.00 -0.37
CA THR A 205 -26.46 -11.69 -0.80
C THR A 205 -25.47 -10.56 -0.54
N ARG A 206 -24.76 -10.57 0.61
CA ARG A 206 -23.75 -9.54 0.92
C ARG A 206 -22.51 -9.62 0.03
N ILE A 207 -22.12 -10.82 -0.39
CA ILE A 207 -21.04 -11.02 -1.35
C ILE A 207 -21.46 -10.48 -2.72
N GLU A 208 -22.72 -10.71 -3.13
CA GLU A 208 -23.29 -10.16 -4.37
C GLU A 208 -23.34 -8.62 -4.34
N ASP A 209 -23.81 -8.01 -3.26
CA ASP A 209 -23.82 -6.53 -3.10
C ASP A 209 -22.41 -5.93 -3.20
N SER A 210 -21.42 -6.60 -2.57
CA SER A 210 -20.02 -6.18 -2.61
C SER A 210 -19.40 -6.32 -4.01
N LEU A 211 -19.79 -7.36 -4.74
CA LEU A 211 -19.40 -7.60 -6.13
C LEU A 211 -19.95 -6.51 -7.05
N GLU A 212 -21.22 -6.14 -6.89
CA GLU A 212 -21.86 -5.07 -7.65
C GLU A 212 -21.22 -3.71 -7.36
N ALA A 213 -20.91 -3.40 -6.10
CA ALA A 213 -20.21 -2.17 -5.73
C ALA A 213 -18.83 -2.05 -6.41
N VAL A 214 -18.05 -3.15 -6.44
CA VAL A 214 -16.76 -3.19 -7.14
C VAL A 214 -16.96 -3.02 -8.66
N SER A 215 -17.97 -3.66 -9.26
CA SER A 215 -18.25 -3.50 -10.69
C SER A 215 -18.61 -2.05 -11.02
N GLY A 216 -19.52 -1.44 -10.27
CA GLY A 216 -19.96 -0.07 -10.48
C GLY A 216 -18.85 0.97 -10.30
N LEU A 217 -17.86 0.70 -9.44
CA LEU A 217 -16.66 1.55 -9.35
C LEU A 217 -15.75 1.37 -10.56
N LEU A 218 -15.48 0.13 -10.97
CA LEU A 218 -14.61 -0.15 -12.12
C LEU A 218 -15.20 0.36 -13.44
N GLU A 219 -16.53 0.34 -13.61
CA GLU A 219 -17.21 0.85 -14.81
C GLU A 219 -17.03 2.36 -15.03
N ARG A 220 -16.62 3.09 -13.99
CA ARG A 220 -16.37 4.53 -14.06
C ARG A 220 -14.92 4.86 -14.44
N LEU A 221 -14.06 3.86 -14.50
CA LEU A 221 -12.63 4.01 -14.77
C LEU A 221 -12.33 3.85 -16.26
N GLY A 222 -11.37 4.62 -16.78
CA GLY A 222 -10.97 4.68 -18.18
C GLY A 222 -9.89 3.68 -18.60
N PHE A 223 -9.70 2.58 -17.87
CA PHE A 223 -8.65 1.60 -18.21
C PHE A 223 -8.95 0.88 -19.54
N VAL A 224 -7.91 0.32 -20.15
CA VAL A 224 -8.00 -0.40 -21.43
C VAL A 224 -8.88 -1.65 -21.28
N GLU A 225 -9.95 -1.73 -22.08
CA GLU A 225 -10.89 -2.84 -22.05
C GLU A 225 -10.17 -4.20 -22.25
N GLY A 226 -10.52 -5.17 -21.41
CA GLY A 226 -9.91 -6.51 -21.43
C GLY A 226 -8.54 -6.61 -20.76
N LEU A 227 -7.91 -5.51 -20.34
CA LEU A 227 -6.67 -5.53 -19.53
C LEU A 227 -6.97 -5.32 -18.04
N LYS A 228 -7.82 -6.21 -17.50
CA LYS A 228 -8.15 -6.32 -16.07
C LYS A 228 -7.71 -7.68 -15.54
N PHE A 229 -6.97 -7.67 -14.43
CA PHE A 229 -6.52 -8.86 -13.71
C PHE A 229 -7.06 -8.80 -12.30
N GLN A 230 -7.59 -9.92 -11.79
CA GLN A 230 -8.14 -9.97 -10.44
C GLN A 230 -7.90 -11.33 -9.79
N VAL A 231 -7.75 -11.32 -8.47
CA VAL A 231 -7.69 -12.52 -7.63
C VAL A 231 -8.34 -12.23 -6.28
N ASP A 232 -9.02 -13.21 -5.71
CA ASP A 232 -9.51 -13.16 -4.33
C ASP A 232 -8.52 -13.89 -3.42
N LEU A 233 -8.07 -13.22 -2.35
CA LEU A 233 -7.09 -13.72 -1.39
C LEU A 233 -7.60 -13.53 0.04
N SER A 234 -7.01 -14.21 1.01
CA SER A 234 -7.14 -13.78 2.40
C SER A 234 -6.43 -12.44 2.63
N ASN A 235 -6.86 -11.66 3.64
CA ASN A 235 -6.17 -10.43 4.00
C ASN A 235 -4.67 -10.66 4.32
N VAL A 236 -4.34 -11.80 4.97
CA VAL A 236 -2.95 -12.14 5.29
C VAL A 236 -2.12 -12.39 4.03
N GLU A 237 -2.66 -13.13 3.06
CA GLU A 237 -1.99 -13.35 1.77
C GLU A 237 -1.78 -12.04 1.00
N PHE A 238 -2.79 -11.15 1.01
CA PHE A 238 -2.66 -9.84 0.39
C PHE A 238 -1.58 -8.99 1.06
N LEU A 239 -1.57 -8.88 2.39
CA LEU A 239 -0.55 -8.10 3.12
C LEU A 239 0.86 -8.69 2.97
N LEU A 240 0.98 -10.01 2.86
CA LEU A 240 2.25 -10.71 2.67
C LEU A 240 2.60 -10.95 1.20
N ARG A 241 1.92 -10.31 0.24
CA ARG A 241 2.16 -10.51 -1.20
C ARG A 241 3.63 -10.28 -1.62
N LEU A 242 4.33 -9.37 -0.93
CA LEU A 242 5.75 -9.10 -1.17
C LEU A 242 6.68 -10.23 -0.69
N LYS A 243 6.21 -11.14 0.17
CA LYS A 243 7.01 -12.27 0.66
C LYS A 243 7.43 -13.20 -0.47
N ARG A 244 6.57 -13.43 -1.47
CA ARG A 244 6.92 -14.24 -2.65
C ARG A 244 8.00 -13.56 -3.49
N VAL A 245 7.95 -12.23 -3.61
CA VAL A 245 8.97 -11.44 -4.30
C VAL A 245 10.30 -11.51 -3.56
N GLU A 246 10.29 -11.41 -2.23
CA GLU A 246 11.47 -11.60 -1.38
C GLU A 246 12.07 -13.00 -1.54
N GLU A 247 11.25 -14.05 -1.45
CA GLU A 247 11.68 -15.45 -1.59
C GLU A 247 12.32 -15.70 -2.96
N GLN A 248 11.71 -15.20 -4.04
CA GLN A 248 12.26 -15.28 -5.38
C GLN A 248 13.58 -14.49 -5.51
N ALA A 249 13.62 -13.26 -5.00
CA ALA A 249 14.84 -12.44 -5.01
C ALA A 249 16.01 -13.09 -4.23
N LYS A 250 15.72 -13.84 -3.16
CA LYS A 250 16.72 -14.63 -2.43
C LYS A 250 17.18 -15.83 -3.26
N ALA A 251 16.26 -16.54 -3.90
CA ALA A 251 16.59 -17.68 -4.78
C ALA A 251 17.48 -17.24 -5.96
N ASP A 252 17.23 -16.05 -6.50
CA ASP A 252 18.00 -15.46 -7.59
C ASP A 252 19.30 -14.79 -7.11
N GLY A 253 19.57 -14.76 -5.80
CA GLY A 253 20.77 -14.17 -5.21
C GLY A 253 20.83 -12.64 -5.28
N ILE A 254 19.72 -11.96 -5.62
CA ILE A 254 19.66 -10.51 -5.78
C ILE A 254 19.21 -9.77 -4.52
N TRP A 255 18.63 -10.47 -3.53
CA TRP A 255 18.10 -9.87 -2.30
C TRP A 255 19.15 -9.16 -1.44
N GLU A 256 20.33 -9.75 -1.28
CA GLU A 256 21.45 -9.14 -0.51
C GLU A 256 22.29 -8.17 -1.36
N GLY A 257 21.92 -7.99 -2.64
CA GLY A 257 22.61 -7.12 -3.58
C GLY A 257 22.36 -5.62 -3.33
N PRO A 258 23.03 -4.75 -4.11
CA PRO A 258 22.78 -3.31 -4.03
C PRO A 258 21.39 -2.91 -4.55
N HIS A 259 20.70 -2.10 -3.74
CA HIS A 259 19.37 -1.55 -4.04
C HIS A 259 19.41 -0.02 -4.07
N PRO A 260 19.87 0.60 -5.18
CA PRO A 260 19.97 2.06 -5.31
C PRO A 260 18.59 2.68 -5.53
N TRP A 261 17.71 2.56 -4.54
CA TRP A 261 16.35 3.07 -4.61
C TRP A 261 16.33 4.60 -4.57
N LEU A 262 15.39 5.16 -5.32
CA LEU A 262 15.03 6.58 -5.23
C LEU A 262 13.55 6.68 -4.91
N LYS A 263 13.21 7.40 -3.84
CA LYS A 263 11.83 7.65 -3.44
C LYS A 263 11.60 9.15 -3.30
N LEU A 264 10.55 9.64 -3.94
CA LEU A 264 10.21 11.05 -4.03
C LEU A 264 8.72 11.23 -3.69
N PHE A 265 8.41 12.34 -3.05
CA PHE A 265 7.10 12.96 -3.11
C PHE A 265 7.14 14.04 -4.17
N ILE A 266 6.12 14.12 -5.02
CA ILE A 266 6.02 15.08 -6.12
C ILE A 266 4.62 15.68 -6.09
N SER A 267 4.52 17.02 -6.19
CA SER A 267 3.22 17.68 -6.22
C SER A 267 2.36 17.20 -7.40
N LYS A 268 1.03 17.26 -7.26
CA LYS A 268 0.09 16.99 -8.36
C LYS A 268 0.38 17.86 -9.59
N SER A 269 0.72 19.13 -9.39
CA SER A 269 0.98 20.07 -10.49
C SER A 269 2.22 19.70 -11.32
N ASP A 270 3.18 18.97 -10.74
CA ASP A 270 4.46 18.64 -11.37
C ASP A 270 4.53 17.21 -11.90
N ILE A 271 3.55 16.35 -11.61
CA ILE A 271 3.63 14.92 -11.92
C ILE A 271 3.62 14.62 -13.42
N PHE A 272 2.93 15.44 -14.21
CA PHE A 272 2.90 15.34 -15.68
C PHE A 272 4.27 15.66 -16.32
N ASP A 273 4.97 16.65 -15.78
CA ASP A 273 6.31 17.00 -16.22
C ASP A 273 7.32 15.90 -15.85
N PHE A 274 7.14 15.32 -14.66
CA PHE A 274 7.91 14.18 -14.20
C PHE A 274 7.68 12.95 -15.09
N ASP A 275 6.44 12.58 -15.42
CA ASP A 275 6.15 11.47 -16.33
C ASP A 275 6.78 11.69 -17.71
N ARG A 276 6.53 12.85 -18.31
CA ARG A 276 7.00 13.20 -19.66
C ARG A 276 8.52 13.11 -19.81
N THR A 277 9.26 13.39 -18.74
CA THR A 277 10.73 13.42 -18.78
C THR A 277 11.35 12.17 -18.17
N VAL A 278 10.94 11.81 -16.95
CA VAL A 278 11.56 10.72 -16.20
C VAL A 278 11.07 9.37 -16.71
N PHE A 279 9.77 9.09 -16.65
CA PHE A 279 9.24 7.78 -17.05
C PHE A 279 9.36 7.55 -18.56
N LYS A 280 8.93 8.51 -19.37
CA LYS A 280 8.87 8.37 -20.84
C LYS A 280 10.22 8.53 -21.55
N LYS A 281 11.23 9.15 -20.93
CA LYS A 281 12.55 9.38 -21.57
C LYS A 281 13.71 8.78 -20.79
N MET A 282 13.93 9.23 -19.55
CA MET A 282 15.09 8.80 -18.78
C MET A 282 15.05 7.32 -18.40
N LEU A 283 13.84 6.77 -18.18
CA LEU A 283 13.60 5.41 -17.68
C LEU A 283 12.84 4.51 -18.66
N LYS A 284 12.76 4.88 -19.94
CA LYS A 284 12.00 4.13 -20.95
C LYS A 284 12.46 2.67 -21.10
N ASP A 285 13.74 2.40 -20.85
CA ASP A 285 14.37 1.08 -20.99
C ASP A 285 14.26 0.24 -19.70
N GLY A 286 13.50 0.71 -18.70
CA GLY A 286 13.33 0.02 -17.43
C GLY A 286 14.35 0.43 -16.36
N THR A 287 14.19 -0.17 -15.18
CA THR A 287 14.92 0.16 -13.95
C THR A 287 15.50 -1.07 -13.24
N GLY A 288 15.28 -2.28 -13.78
CA GLY A 288 15.61 -3.54 -13.12
C GLY A 288 14.66 -3.90 -11.98
N GLY A 289 13.58 -3.13 -11.79
CA GLY A 289 12.57 -3.36 -10.76
C GLY A 289 11.41 -2.36 -10.82
N PRO A 290 10.40 -2.49 -9.95
CA PRO A 290 9.16 -1.73 -10.02
C PRO A 290 9.37 -0.21 -9.93
N LYS A 291 8.50 0.54 -10.62
CA LYS A 291 8.41 2.01 -10.55
C LYS A 291 7.04 2.38 -9.99
N LEU A 292 6.92 2.47 -8.66
CA LEU A 292 5.64 2.80 -8.03
C LEU A 292 5.30 4.27 -8.26
N ILE A 293 4.02 4.54 -8.48
CA ILE A 293 3.42 5.86 -8.53
C ILE A 293 1.99 5.77 -8.02
N TYR A 294 1.64 6.57 -7.02
CA TYR A 294 0.25 6.70 -6.55
C TYR A 294 0.03 7.99 -5.76
N PRO A 295 -1.18 8.56 -5.81
CA PRO A 295 -1.51 9.80 -5.11
C PRO A 295 -1.71 9.57 -3.61
N LEU A 296 -1.45 10.63 -2.85
CA LEU A 296 -1.64 10.72 -1.41
C LEU A 296 -2.31 12.06 -1.09
N LEU A 297 -3.14 12.05 -0.06
CA LEU A 297 -3.82 13.24 0.45
C LEU A 297 -3.05 13.88 1.60
N ARG A 298 -2.63 15.13 1.45
CA ARG A 298 -1.91 15.92 2.46
C ARG A 298 -2.74 16.11 3.72
N SER A 299 -4.06 16.22 3.62
CA SER A 299 -4.98 16.28 4.77
C SER A 299 -4.90 15.07 5.72
N LYS A 300 -4.33 13.94 5.27
CA LYS A 300 -4.09 12.75 6.10
C LYS A 300 -2.77 12.79 6.87
N TRP A 301 -1.90 13.78 6.61
CA TRP A 301 -0.58 13.90 7.22
C TRP A 301 -0.57 14.99 8.29
N ASP A 302 -0.15 14.62 9.50
CA ASP A 302 -0.05 15.55 10.62
C ASP A 302 1.14 16.51 10.45
N ASN A 303 0.85 17.79 10.22
CA ASN A 303 1.84 18.86 10.00
C ASN A 303 2.72 19.14 11.24
N ARG A 304 2.39 18.59 12.41
CA ARG A 304 3.21 18.67 13.61
C ARG A 304 4.44 17.76 13.49
N THR A 305 4.37 16.70 12.70
CA THR A 305 5.50 15.80 12.44
C THR A 305 6.66 16.51 11.72
N SER A 306 7.83 15.88 11.68
CA SER A 306 8.99 16.36 10.92
C SER A 306 9.02 15.86 9.47
N VAL A 307 7.92 15.31 8.93
CA VAL A 307 7.86 14.87 7.54
C VAL A 307 7.83 16.11 6.63
N ALA A 308 8.74 16.16 5.65
CA ALA A 308 8.70 17.15 4.59
C ALA A 308 7.88 16.63 3.41
N LEU A 309 6.82 17.37 3.06
CA LEU A 309 5.91 17.07 1.96
C LEU A 309 5.90 18.22 0.95
N PRO A 310 5.51 17.96 -0.31
CA PRO A 310 5.08 19.01 -1.24
C PRO A 310 3.93 19.85 -0.67
N ASP A 311 3.67 21.00 -1.29
CA ASP A 311 2.68 21.95 -0.81
C ASP A 311 1.25 21.68 -1.28
N SER A 312 1.06 20.91 -2.36
CA SER A 312 -0.25 20.56 -2.90
C SER A 312 -1.06 19.62 -1.99
N GLU A 313 -2.40 19.70 -2.04
CA GLU A 313 -3.27 18.78 -1.27
C GLU A 313 -3.14 17.34 -1.77
N ILE A 314 -3.05 17.14 -3.08
CA ILE A 314 -2.70 15.84 -3.67
C ILE A 314 -1.23 15.90 -4.05
N PHE A 315 -0.46 14.90 -3.66
CA PHE A 315 0.90 14.67 -4.11
C PHE A 315 1.13 13.19 -4.33
N TYR A 316 2.10 12.83 -5.17
CA TYR A 316 2.39 11.45 -5.53
C TYR A 316 3.60 10.94 -4.77
N LEU A 317 3.53 9.70 -4.27
CA LEU A 317 4.72 8.93 -3.97
C LEU A 317 5.22 8.31 -5.28
N VAL A 318 6.48 8.56 -5.61
CA VAL A 318 7.20 7.89 -6.69
C VAL A 318 8.34 7.09 -6.09
N ALA A 319 8.40 5.78 -6.35
CA ALA A 319 9.48 4.91 -5.87
C ALA A 319 10.09 4.08 -7.00
N LEU A 320 11.36 4.34 -7.31
CA LEU A 320 12.17 3.56 -8.23
C LEU A 320 12.86 2.44 -7.45
N LEU A 321 12.28 1.24 -7.45
CA LEU A 321 12.73 0.09 -6.68
C LEU A 321 13.74 -0.75 -7.48
N ARG A 322 14.88 -0.12 -7.81
CA ARG A 322 15.97 -0.75 -8.57
C ARG A 322 16.55 -1.95 -7.84
N SER A 323 16.76 -3.04 -8.56
CA SER A 323 17.63 -4.15 -8.17
C SER A 323 18.70 -4.27 -9.25
N VAL A 324 19.97 -4.17 -8.87
CA VAL A 324 21.09 -4.23 -9.81
C VAL A 324 22.19 -5.14 -9.28
N PRO A 325 22.87 -5.91 -10.16
CA PRO A 325 24.04 -6.67 -9.76
C PRO A 325 25.13 -5.75 -9.19
N ALA A 326 25.91 -6.27 -8.25
CA ALA A 326 27.07 -5.55 -7.73
C ALA A 326 28.08 -5.24 -8.85
N GLY A 327 28.69 -4.05 -8.79
CA GLY A 327 29.65 -3.56 -9.79
C GLY A 327 29.16 -2.29 -10.51
N PRO A 328 29.72 -1.97 -11.69
CA PRO A 328 29.57 -0.67 -12.37
C PRO A 328 28.14 -0.18 -12.62
N LEU A 329 27.17 -1.10 -12.62
CA LEU A 329 25.75 -0.79 -12.80
C LEU A 329 25.14 -0.07 -11.59
N VAL A 330 25.74 -0.25 -10.40
CA VAL A 330 25.35 0.47 -9.18
C VAL A 330 25.66 1.95 -9.33
N GLU A 331 26.89 2.29 -9.73
CA GLU A 331 27.32 3.67 -9.92
C GLU A 331 26.51 4.34 -11.02
N LYS A 332 26.22 3.63 -12.12
CA LYS A 332 25.34 4.13 -13.19
C LYS A 332 23.93 4.43 -12.67
N SER A 333 23.37 3.55 -11.84
CA SER A 333 22.03 3.73 -11.26
C SER A 333 21.98 4.88 -10.26
N VAL A 334 23.01 5.04 -9.43
CA VAL A 334 23.15 6.17 -8.51
C VAL A 334 23.32 7.48 -9.29
N ALA A 335 24.12 7.49 -10.35
CA ALA A 335 24.29 8.66 -11.21
C ALA A 335 22.96 9.05 -11.88
N GLN A 336 22.19 8.09 -12.40
CA GLN A 336 20.87 8.36 -12.97
C GLN A 336 19.87 8.87 -11.92
N ASN A 337 19.89 8.34 -10.69
CA ASN A 337 19.07 8.87 -9.60
C ASN A 337 19.43 10.33 -9.26
N ASN A 338 20.73 10.65 -9.23
CA ASN A 338 21.19 12.03 -9.01
C ASN A 338 20.76 12.94 -10.16
N GLU A 339 20.85 12.48 -11.40
CA GLU A 339 20.39 13.23 -12.58
C GLU A 339 18.89 13.56 -12.50
N ILE A 340 18.06 12.60 -12.05
CA ILE A 340 16.62 12.82 -11.83
C ILE A 340 16.40 13.89 -10.75
N VAL A 341 17.08 13.77 -9.61
CA VAL A 341 16.94 14.74 -8.50
C VAL A 341 17.40 16.14 -8.93
N GLU A 342 18.53 16.24 -9.62
CA GLU A 342 19.06 17.50 -10.14
C GLU A 342 18.13 18.10 -11.20
N TRP A 343 17.52 17.27 -12.05
CA TRP A 343 16.52 17.72 -13.00
C TRP A 343 15.29 18.29 -12.28
N CYS A 344 14.73 17.61 -11.28
CA CYS A 344 13.62 18.13 -10.49
C CYS A 344 13.95 19.50 -9.85
N ILE A 345 15.16 19.64 -9.29
CA ILE A 345 15.62 20.90 -8.70
C ILE A 345 15.76 22.00 -9.77
N ARG A 346 16.36 21.69 -10.92
CA ARG A 346 16.57 22.67 -12.01
C ARG A 346 15.26 23.15 -12.63
N GLN A 347 14.27 22.28 -12.76
CA GLN A 347 12.93 22.65 -13.25
C GLN A 347 12.09 23.34 -12.16
N GLY A 348 12.53 23.34 -10.91
CA GLY A 348 11.80 23.94 -9.80
C GLY A 348 10.56 23.16 -9.41
N LEU A 349 10.54 21.83 -9.63
CA LEU A 349 9.41 21.00 -9.23
C LEU A 349 9.28 20.98 -7.71
N ASP A 350 8.05 21.10 -7.22
CA ASP A 350 7.71 20.92 -5.82
C ASP A 350 7.79 19.42 -5.46
N SER A 351 8.99 19.01 -5.09
CA SER A 351 9.34 17.63 -4.79
C SER A 351 10.21 17.50 -3.53
N LYS A 352 10.06 16.38 -2.82
CA LYS A 352 10.82 16.03 -1.59
C LYS A 352 11.29 14.59 -1.64
N GLN A 353 12.52 14.29 -1.25
CA GLN A 353 12.94 12.88 -1.10
C GLN A 353 12.25 12.22 0.11
N TYR A 354 11.70 11.02 -0.08
CA TYR A 354 11.21 10.14 0.98
C TYR A 354 12.37 9.20 1.37
N PHE A 355 12.95 9.38 2.55
CA PHE A 355 14.32 8.96 2.92
C PHE A 355 15.44 9.83 2.30
N PRO A 356 15.42 11.14 2.59
CA PRO A 356 16.40 12.08 2.05
C PRO A 356 17.83 11.75 2.50
N ARG A 357 18.79 11.87 1.58
CA ARG A 357 20.21 11.87 1.91
C ARG A 357 20.93 12.98 1.17
N TYR A 358 21.24 14.05 1.89
CA TYR A 358 22.00 15.18 1.36
C TYR A 358 23.37 15.29 2.03
N GLN A 359 24.34 15.85 1.31
CA GLN A 359 25.70 16.05 1.83
C GLN A 359 25.90 17.44 2.45
N SER A 360 25.11 18.44 2.03
CA SER A 360 25.23 19.82 2.49
C SER A 360 24.09 20.22 3.42
N LYS A 361 24.36 21.17 4.32
CA LYS A 361 23.34 21.74 5.21
C LYS A 361 22.33 22.59 4.41
N GLU A 362 22.79 23.19 3.33
CA GLU A 362 22.01 24.01 2.41
C GLU A 362 20.93 23.19 1.70
N ASP A 363 21.27 21.96 1.28
CA ASP A 363 20.29 21.04 0.70
C ASP A 363 19.28 20.56 1.74
N TRP A 364 19.71 20.31 2.99
CA TRP A 364 18.80 20.01 4.09
C TRP A 364 17.85 21.18 4.41
N LYS A 365 18.35 22.41 4.39
CA LYS A 365 17.51 23.61 4.53
C LYS A 365 16.49 23.71 3.39
N ARG A 366 16.91 23.46 2.14
CA ARG A 366 16.00 23.45 0.98
C ARG A 366 14.93 22.36 1.11
N HIS A 367 15.32 21.17 1.58
CA HIS A 367 14.41 20.05 1.81
C HIS A 367 13.32 20.41 2.83
N PHE A 368 13.70 20.86 4.03
CA PHE A 368 12.75 21.22 5.08
C PHE A 368 12.02 22.54 4.84
N GLY A 369 12.57 23.45 4.03
CA GLY A 369 11.98 24.75 3.71
C GLY A 369 11.67 25.55 4.98
N ASN A 370 10.43 26.03 5.08
CA ASN A 370 9.94 26.78 6.25
C ASN A 370 9.98 25.98 7.56
N GLN A 371 10.05 24.64 7.51
CA GLN A 371 10.12 23.79 8.70
C GLN A 371 11.53 23.69 9.28
N TRP A 372 12.55 24.19 8.59
CA TRP A 372 13.95 24.05 9.01
C TRP A 372 14.21 24.62 10.41
N THR A 373 13.70 25.81 10.70
CA THR A 373 13.89 26.46 12.02
C THR A 373 13.34 25.59 13.14
N ARG A 374 12.10 25.10 13.00
CA ARG A 374 11.48 24.17 13.94
C ARG A 374 12.27 22.86 14.10
N PHE A 375 12.82 22.34 13.00
CA PHE A 375 13.64 21.12 13.02
C PHE A 375 14.95 21.32 13.80
N VAL A 376 15.60 22.47 13.63
CA VAL A 376 16.81 22.85 14.39
C VAL A 376 16.50 23.01 15.88
N GLU A 377 15.42 23.72 16.24
CA GLU A 377 14.99 23.88 17.64
C GLU A 377 14.72 22.54 18.33
N ARG A 378 14.06 21.62 17.63
CA ARG A 378 13.86 20.24 18.09
C ARG A 378 15.18 19.52 18.29
N LYS A 379 16.10 19.62 17.33
CA LYS A 379 17.43 19.00 17.45
C LYS A 379 18.19 19.55 18.66
N THR A 380 18.19 20.86 18.88
CA THR A 380 18.86 21.49 20.04
C THR A 380 18.23 21.05 21.37
N SER A 381 16.91 20.86 21.41
CA SER A 381 16.20 20.46 22.63
C SER A 381 16.40 18.98 22.99
N PHE A 382 16.47 18.09 21.99
CA PHE A 382 16.50 16.64 22.21
C PHE A 382 17.85 15.97 21.97
N ASP A 383 18.74 16.58 21.18
CA ASP A 383 20.10 16.09 20.92
C ASP A 383 21.07 17.27 20.72
N PRO A 384 21.30 18.08 21.78
CA PRO A 384 22.13 19.30 21.70
C PRO A 384 23.59 19.02 21.32
N MET A 385 24.07 17.81 21.60
CA MET A 385 25.42 17.37 21.24
C MET A 385 25.49 16.72 19.86
N THR A 386 24.36 16.60 19.15
CA THR A 386 24.24 16.06 17.78
C THR A 386 24.87 14.66 17.65
N ILE A 387 24.64 13.80 18.65
CA ILE A 387 25.20 12.45 18.74
C ILE A 387 24.36 11.46 17.94
N LEU A 388 23.05 11.69 17.85
CA LEU A 388 22.10 10.72 17.31
C LEU A 388 22.00 10.81 15.79
N ALA A 389 21.98 9.64 15.15
CA ALA A 389 21.84 9.42 13.71
C ALA A 389 22.85 10.19 12.83
N PRO A 390 24.18 10.10 13.11
CA PRO A 390 25.19 10.84 12.34
C PRO A 390 25.24 10.43 10.86
N GLY A 391 24.80 9.20 10.54
CA GLY A 391 24.71 8.70 9.17
C GLY A 391 23.74 9.47 8.26
N GLN A 392 22.80 10.23 8.85
CA GLN A 392 21.90 11.12 8.11
C GLN A 392 22.62 12.39 7.61
N LYS A 393 23.76 12.75 8.18
CA LYS A 393 24.58 13.91 7.78
C LYS A 393 23.85 15.27 7.79
N ILE A 394 22.80 15.42 8.63
CA ILE A 394 22.08 16.70 8.78
C ILE A 394 22.88 17.67 9.67
N PHE A 395 23.39 17.17 10.80
CA PHE A 395 24.16 17.94 11.78
C PHE A 395 25.50 17.25 12.05
N LYS A 396 26.57 18.04 12.17
CA LYS A 396 27.90 17.53 12.56
C LYS A 396 28.02 17.49 14.07
N ARG A 397 28.63 16.43 14.60
CA ARG A 397 28.88 16.26 16.03
C ARG A 397 29.61 17.47 16.60
N THR A 398 29.07 18.05 17.66
CA THR A 398 29.76 19.05 18.46
C THR A 398 30.56 18.34 19.55
N HIS A 399 31.83 18.72 19.71
CA HIS A 399 32.64 18.33 20.86
C HIS A 399 32.53 19.44 21.90
N ARG A 400 32.42 19.10 23.19
CA ARG A 400 32.57 20.11 24.25
C ARG A 400 34.00 20.63 24.18
N SER A 401 34.15 21.93 23.92
CA SER A 401 35.38 22.69 24.11
C SER A 401 35.72 22.81 25.59
#